data_AF-A0A6N9AYK2-F1
#
_entry.id   AF-A0A6N9AYK2-F1
#
_cell.length_a   1.000
_cell.length_b   1.000
_cell.length_c   1.000
_cell.angle_alpha   90.00
_cell.angle_beta   90.00
_cell.angle_gamma   90.00
#
_symmetry.space_group_name_H-M   'P 1'
#
loop_
_entity.id
_entity.type
_entity.pdbx_description
1 polymer ?
#
loop_
_entity_poly.entity_id
_entity_poly.type
_entity_poly.pdbx_seq_one_letter_code
_entity_poly.pdbx_strand_id
1 'polypeptide(L)'
;ILFTLMAIVFVLGFFFDWIEITLIVLPVFAPIVELLDFGGHVDKIDLVYWFAILVAVNLQTSFLTPPFGFALFYMKGVAPPEVKIQQIYRGIIPFVLLQVVGLTLVIVFPEIALWLPSKLLN
;
A
#
# COMPACT_ATOMS: atom_id res chain seq x y z
N ILE A 1 -6.25 14.97 -2.18
CA ILE A 1 -6.95 14.10 -1.19
C ILE A 1 -6.39 12.69 -1.22
N LEU A 2 -6.38 11.99 -2.37
CA LEU A 2 -5.85 10.62 -2.46
C LEU A 2 -4.41 10.47 -1.91
N PHE A 3 -3.46 11.31 -2.32
CA PHE A 3 -2.08 11.26 -1.80
C PHE A 3 -1.99 11.48 -0.29
N THR A 4 -2.83 12.36 0.27
CA THR A 4 -2.92 12.59 1.72
C THR A 4 -3.40 11.34 2.43
N LEU A 5 -4.41 10.67 1.87
CA LEU A 5 -4.93 9.40 2.40
C LEU A 5 -3.86 8.31 2.33
N MET A 6 -3.16 8.17 1.20
CA MET A 6 -2.03 7.24 1.08
C MET A 6 -0.94 7.51 2.11
N ALA A 7 -0.59 8.78 2.35
CA ALA A 7 0.38 9.13 3.39
C ALA A 7 -0.11 8.76 4.79
N ILE A 8 -1.40 8.98 5.11
CA ILE A 8 -1.99 8.58 6.38
C ILE A 8 -1.94 7.07 6.55
N VAL A 9 -2.37 6.29 5.55
CA VAL A 9 -2.34 4.82 5.57
C VAL A 9 -0.92 4.29 5.73
N PHE A 10 0.04 4.91 5.04
CA PHE A 10 1.45 4.56 5.15
C PHE A 10 1.98 4.78 6.57
N VAL A 11 1.63 5.91 7.21
CA VAL A 11 2.04 6.18 8.60
C VAL A 11 1.32 5.26 9.59
N LEU A 12 0.03 4.96 9.37
CA LEU A 12 -0.72 4.03 10.22
C LEU A 12 -0.12 2.62 10.23
N GLY A 13 0.41 2.17 9.08
CA GLY A 13 1.09 0.88 8.96
C GLY A 13 2.37 0.74 9.78
N PHE A 14 2.84 1.80 10.44
CA PHE A 14 3.91 1.70 11.43
C PHE A 14 3.42 1.30 12.82
N PHE A 15 2.14 1.48 13.13
CA PHE A 15 1.60 1.28 14.47
C PHE A 15 0.59 0.14 14.55
N PHE A 16 -0.23 -0.03 13.51
CA PHE A 16 -1.33 -0.99 13.46
C PHE A 16 -1.04 -2.10 12.44
N ASP A 17 -1.64 -3.28 12.65
CA ASP A 17 -1.56 -4.37 11.68
C ASP A 17 -2.48 -4.11 10.47
N TRP A 18 -2.22 -4.76 9.33
CA TRP A 18 -2.96 -4.51 8.09
C TRP A 18 -4.43 -4.87 8.23
N ILE A 19 -4.76 -5.88 9.04
CA ILE A 19 -6.16 -6.27 9.30
C ILE A 19 -6.89 -5.12 10.00
N GLU A 20 -6.28 -4.56 11.05
CA GLU A 20 -6.86 -3.46 11.83
C GLU A 20 -7.05 -2.21 10.95
N ILE A 21 -6.03 -1.88 10.16
CA ILE A 21 -6.10 -0.75 9.22
C ILE A 21 -7.19 -0.99 8.18
N THR A 22 -7.26 -2.18 7.59
CA THR A 22 -8.26 -2.50 6.55
C THR A 22 -9.67 -2.40 7.10
N LEU A 23 -9.92 -2.90 8.31
CA LEU A 23 -11.22 -2.85 8.98
C LEU A 23 -11.66 -1.43 9.36
N ILE A 24 -10.72 -0.48 9.51
CA ILE A 24 -11.04 0.91 9.83
C ILE A 24 -11.07 1.77 8.57
N VAL A 25 -9.99 1.75 7.78
CA VAL A 25 -9.77 2.66 6.65
C VAL A 25 -10.73 2.38 5.51
N LEU A 26 -10.90 1.13 5.09
CA LEU A 26 -11.76 0.85 3.94
C LEU A 26 -13.21 1.30 4.15
N PRO A 27 -13.93 0.91 5.23
CA PRO A 27 -15.32 1.33 5.40
C PRO A 27 -15.49 2.83 5.65
N VAL A 28 -14.50 3.49 6.27
CA VAL A 28 -14.56 4.94 6.53
C VAL A 28 -14.27 5.75 5.27
N PHE A 29 -13.27 5.35 4.49
CA PHE A 29 -12.79 6.16 3.37
C PHE A 29 -13.33 5.73 2.01
N ALA A 30 -13.76 4.48 1.80
CA ALA A 30 -14.41 4.07 0.55
C ALA A 30 -15.56 5.02 0.12
N PRO A 31 -16.55 5.36 0.98
CA PRO A 31 -17.61 6.28 0.57
C PRO A 31 -17.09 7.70 0.29
N ILE A 32 -16.00 8.12 0.95
CA ILE A 32 -15.38 9.43 0.69
C ILE A 32 -14.73 9.42 -0.70
N VAL A 33 -14.06 8.33 -1.05
CA VAL A 33 -13.33 8.18 -2.31
C VAL A 33 -14.30 8.03 -3.49
N GLU A 34 -15.46 7.39 -3.32
CA GLU A 34 -16.56 7.35 -4.31
C GLU A 34 -17.16 8.73 -4.61
N LEU A 35 -17.11 9.66 -3.66
CA LEU A 35 -17.56 11.04 -3.85
C LEU A 35 -16.53 11.91 -4.59
N LEU A 36 -15.29 11.45 -4.71
CA LEU A 36 -14.26 12.17 -5.45
C LEU A 36 -14.45 11.99 -6.95
N ASP A 37 -14.29 13.08 -7.68
CA ASP A 37 -14.23 13.06 -9.13
C ASP A 37 -12.77 12.96 -9.58
N PHE A 38 -12.43 11.86 -10.25
CA PHE A 38 -11.12 11.64 -10.86
C PHE A 38 -11.10 12.00 -12.35
N GLY A 39 -12.10 12.72 -12.86
CA GLY A 39 -12.09 13.26 -14.23
C GLY A 39 -12.09 12.18 -15.32
N GLY A 40 -12.70 11.03 -15.04
CA GLY A 40 -12.73 9.86 -15.95
C GLY A 40 -11.48 8.99 -15.92
N HIS A 41 -10.52 9.26 -15.02
CA HIS A 41 -9.32 8.42 -14.85
C HIS A 41 -9.65 6.99 -14.39
N VAL A 42 -10.67 6.85 -13.55
CA VAL A 42 -11.18 5.56 -13.04
C VAL A 42 -12.69 5.59 -13.10
N ASP A 43 -13.30 4.52 -13.61
CA ASP A 43 -14.75 4.38 -13.60
C ASP A 43 -15.29 4.29 -12.17
N LYS A 44 -16.43 4.93 -11.92
CA LYS A 44 -17.02 5.00 -10.57
C LYS A 44 -17.28 3.62 -9.95
N ILE A 45 -17.63 2.64 -10.78
CA ILE A 45 -17.89 1.27 -10.33
C ILE A 45 -16.62 0.56 -9.84
N ASP A 46 -15.47 0.91 -10.44
CA ASP A 46 -14.19 0.28 -10.15
C ASP A 46 -13.36 1.04 -9.10
N LEU A 47 -13.82 2.23 -8.74
CA LEU A 47 -13.12 3.19 -7.90
C LEU A 47 -12.83 2.62 -6.50
N VAL A 48 -13.78 1.88 -5.91
CA VAL A 48 -13.58 1.19 -4.63
C VAL A 48 -12.53 0.08 -4.74
N TYR A 49 -12.55 -0.70 -5.82
CA TYR A 49 -11.59 -1.79 -6.05
C TYR A 49 -10.18 -1.22 -6.25
N TRP A 50 -10.06 -0.18 -7.06
CA TRP A 50 -8.80 0.53 -7.26
C TRP A 50 -8.25 1.08 -5.95
N PHE A 51 -9.11 1.73 -5.16
CA PHE A 51 -8.74 2.25 -3.84
C PHE A 51 -8.27 1.15 -2.90
N ALA A 52 -8.98 0.01 -2.82
CA ALA A 52 -8.57 -1.12 -2.00
C ALA A 52 -7.21 -1.68 -2.41
N ILE A 53 -6.92 -1.77 -3.71
CA ILE A 53 -5.63 -2.23 -4.25
C ILE A 53 -4.52 -1.24 -3.91
N LEU A 54 -4.77 0.07 -4.06
CA LEU A 54 -3.80 1.11 -3.66
C LEU A 54 -3.45 1.02 -2.17
N VAL A 55 -4.46 0.85 -1.30
CA VAL A 55 -4.26 0.66 0.14
C VAL A 55 -3.42 -0.58 0.40
N ALA A 56 -3.72 -1.70 -0.26
CA ALA A 56 -2.98 -2.95 -0.09
C ALA A 56 -1.50 -2.83 -0.48
N VAL A 57 -1.20 -2.25 -1.65
CA VAL A 57 0.19 -2.03 -2.12
C VAL A 57 0.93 -1.04 -1.21
N ASN A 58 0.25 0.01 -0.77
CA ASN A 58 0.82 0.99 0.14
C ASN A 58 1.16 0.38 1.52
N LEU A 59 0.30 -0.48 2.05
CA LEU A 59 0.56 -1.20 3.31
C LEU A 59 1.73 -2.18 3.21
N GLN A 60 1.89 -2.89 2.09
CA GLN A 60 3.09 -3.71 1.85
C GLN A 60 4.36 -2.88 1.92
N THR A 61 4.35 -1.68 1.34
CA THR A 61 5.49 -0.75 1.36
C THR A 61 5.77 -0.26 2.78
N SER A 62 4.73 0.08 3.54
CA SER A 62 4.82 0.51 4.94
C SER A 62 5.53 -0.52 5.81
N PHE A 63 5.14 -1.79 5.72
CA PHE A 63 5.76 -2.85 6.53
C PHE A 63 7.20 -3.20 6.17
N LEU A 64 7.67 -2.73 5.02
CA LEU A 64 9.06 -2.86 4.58
C LEU A 64 9.91 -1.62 4.92
N THR A 65 9.30 -0.54 5.38
CA THR A 65 10.00 0.74 5.63
C THR A 65 10.25 0.95 7.14
N PRO A 66 11.48 1.28 7.57
CA PRO A 66 11.75 1.70 8.95
C PRO A 66 10.90 2.94 9.31
N PRO A 67 10.40 3.12 10.55
CA PRO A 67 10.92 2.62 11.84
C PRO A 67 10.30 1.33 12.38
N PHE A 68 9.19 0.87 11.82
CA PHE A 68 8.39 -0.28 12.29
C PHE A 68 8.22 -1.33 11.19
N GLY A 69 9.30 -1.64 10.48
CA GLY A 69 9.29 -2.71 9.49
C GLY A 69 9.28 -4.08 10.16
N PHE A 70 8.10 -4.60 10.54
CA PHE A 70 7.94 -5.92 11.19
C PHE A 70 8.71 -7.01 10.44
N ALA A 71 8.64 -6.98 9.10
CA ALA A 71 9.38 -7.91 8.24
C ALA A 71 10.91 -7.79 8.42
N LEU A 72 11.44 -6.59 8.63
CA LEU A 72 12.87 -6.33 8.83
C LEU A 72 13.35 -6.84 10.20
N PHE A 73 12.54 -6.64 11.24
CA PHE A 73 12.83 -7.16 12.58
C PHE A 73 12.72 -8.68 12.64
N TYR A 74 11.73 -9.25 11.94
CA TYR A 74 11.64 -10.70 11.76
C TYR A 74 12.88 -11.25 11.05
N MET A 75 13.31 -10.59 9.96
CA MET A 75 14.55 -10.98 9.27
C MET A 75 15.77 -10.88 10.19
N LYS A 76 15.85 -9.85 11.04
CA LYS A 76 16.93 -9.72 12.01
C LYS A 76 16.91 -10.82 13.08
N GLY A 77 15.73 -11.31 13.46
CA GLY A 77 15.56 -12.39 14.42
C GLY A 77 16.09 -13.75 13.93
N VAL A 78 16.02 -14.00 12.61
CA VAL A 78 16.56 -15.22 11.98
C VAL A 78 17.97 -15.05 11.42
N ALA A 79 18.42 -13.81 11.21
CA ALA A 79 19.73 -13.52 10.64
C ALA A 79 20.86 -13.79 11.65
N PRO A 80 22.03 -14.25 11.18
CA PRO A 80 23.21 -14.45 12.03
C PRO A 80 23.58 -13.20 12.85
N PRO A 81 24.24 -13.36 14.02
CA PRO A 81 24.61 -12.24 14.90
C PRO A 81 25.46 -11.17 14.20
N GLU A 82 26.24 -11.56 13.20
CA GLU A 82 27.12 -10.69 12.42
C GLU A 82 26.34 -9.71 11.53
N VAL A 83 25.10 -10.06 11.15
CA VAL A 83 24.26 -9.22 10.29
C VAL A 83 23.63 -8.11 11.13
N LYS A 84 24.08 -6.88 10.92
CA LYS A 84 23.53 -5.71 11.61
C LYS A 84 22.22 -5.26 10.96
N ILE A 85 21.31 -4.71 11.77
CA ILE A 85 20.03 -4.19 11.27
C ILE A 85 20.20 -3.13 10.17
N GLN A 86 21.29 -2.35 10.21
CA GLN A 86 21.62 -1.37 9.18
C GLN A 86 21.91 -2.01 7.82
N GLN A 87 22.44 -3.24 7.78
CA GLN A 87 22.65 -3.96 6.52
C GLN A 87 21.31 -4.41 5.94
N ILE A 88 20.38 -4.86 6.80
CA ILE A 88 19.01 -5.22 6.41
C ILE A 88 18.27 -3.97 5.87
N TYR A 89 18.39 -2.83 6.56
CA TYR A 89 17.78 -1.57 6.13
C TYR A 89 18.32 -1.09 4.78
N ARG A 90 19.61 -1.27 4.49
CA ARG A 90 20.17 -0.96 3.17
C ARG A 90 19.72 -1.96 2.11
N GLY A 91 19.60 -3.23 2.47
CA GLY A 91 19.18 -4.30 1.57
C GLY A 91 17.73 -4.18 1.07
N ILE A 92 16.85 -3.58 1.87
CA ILE A 92 15.44 -3.41 1.48
C ILE A 92 15.18 -2.19 0.58
N ILE A 93 16.10 -1.21 0.53
CA ILE A 93 15.95 0.00 -0.31
C ILE A 93 15.53 -0.32 -1.76
N PRO A 94 16.19 -1.24 -2.51
CA PRO A 94 15.75 -1.56 -3.87
C PRO A 94 14.31 -2.12 -3.93
N PHE A 95 13.90 -2.89 -2.92
CA PHE A 95 12.52 -3.41 -2.85
C PHE A 95 11.50 -2.30 -2.57
N VAL A 96 11.80 -1.38 -1.66
CA VAL A 96 10.94 -0.21 -1.40
C VAL A 96 10.80 0.65 -2.65
N LEU A 97 11.91 0.87 -3.38
CA LEU A 97 11.86 1.61 -4.65
C LEU A 97 10.97 0.92 -5.68
N LEU A 98 11.07 -0.41 -5.84
CA LEU A 98 10.19 -1.17 -6.73
C LEU A 98 8.72 -1.07 -6.31
N GLN A 99 8.44 -1.09 -5.01
CA GLN A 99 7.08 -0.95 -4.49
C GLN A 99 6.51 0.45 -4.75
N VAL A 100 7.30 1.50 -4.55
CA VAL A 100 6.89 2.88 -4.87
C VAL A 100 6.64 3.05 -6.37
N VAL A 101 7.49 2.44 -7.22
CA VAL A 101 7.27 2.40 -8.67
C VAL A 101 5.97 1.67 -8.99
N GLY A 102 5.73 0.50 -8.39
CA GLY A 102 4.49 -0.27 -8.58
C GLY A 102 3.25 0.52 -8.17
N LEU A 103 3.27 1.15 -6.99
CA LEU A 103 2.19 2.01 -6.51
C LEU A 103 1.93 3.16 -7.48
N THR A 104 2.99 3.82 -7.94
CA THR A 104 2.89 4.92 -8.92
C THR A 104 2.30 4.45 -10.24
N LEU A 105 2.71 3.28 -10.72
CA LEU A 105 2.17 2.68 -11.94
C LEU A 105 0.68 2.38 -11.80
N VAL A 106 0.22 1.84 -10.66
CA VAL A 106 -1.22 1.61 -10.43
C VAL A 106 -2.01 2.92 -10.30
N ILE A 107 -1.39 3.97 -9.75
CA ILE A 107 -2.02 5.30 -9.69
C ILE A 107 -2.17 5.89 -11.10
N VAL A 108 -1.15 5.80 -11.94
CA VAL A 108 -1.14 6.40 -13.29
C VAL A 108 -1.87 5.54 -14.33
N PHE A 109 -1.81 4.21 -14.19
CA PHE A 109 -2.38 3.23 -15.11
C PHE A 109 -3.29 2.26 -14.33
N PRO A 110 -4.51 2.68 -13.98
CA PRO A 110 -5.41 1.92 -13.11
C PRO A 110 -5.81 0.57 -13.72
N GLU A 111 -5.81 0.45 -15.05
CA GLU A 111 -6.08 -0.79 -15.77
C GLU A 111 -5.17 -1.96 -15.36
N ILE A 112 -3.93 -1.69 -14.92
CA ILE A 112 -3.00 -2.73 -14.43
C ILE A 112 -3.62 -3.49 -13.25
N ALA A 113 -4.33 -2.78 -12.38
CA ALA A 113 -4.99 -3.34 -11.21
C ALA A 113 -6.43 -3.76 -11.49
N LEU A 114 -7.12 -3.05 -12.38
CA LEU A 114 -8.56 -3.19 -12.61
C LEU A 114 -8.93 -4.20 -13.70
N TRP A 115 -8.03 -4.55 -14.62
CA TRP A 115 -8.36 -5.42 -15.76
C TRP A 115 -9.11 -6.69 -15.37
N LEU A 116 -8.69 -7.35 -14.29
CA LEU A 116 -9.34 -8.58 -13.82
C LEU A 116 -10.66 -8.29 -13.05
N PRO A 117 -10.68 -7.41 -12.03
CA PRO A 117 -11.92 -6.97 -11.39
C PRO A 117 -13.01 -6.56 -12.40
N SER A 118 -12.68 -5.71 -13.36
CA SER A 118 -13.63 -5.21 -14.36
C SER A 118 -14.15 -6.28 -15.32
N LYS A 119 -13.55 -7.48 -15.36
CA LYS A 119 -14.01 -8.62 -16.17
C LYS A 119 -14.81 -9.66 -15.39
N LEU A 120 -14.60 -9.74 -14.08
CA LEU A 120 -15.22 -10.75 -13.22
C LEU A 120 -16.36 -10.20 -12.38
N LEU A 121 -16.28 -8.92 -12.00
CA LEU A 121 -17.20 -8.27 -11.06
C LEU A 121 -18.19 -7.32 -11.75
N ASN A 122 -17.91 -6.95 -13.01
CA ASN A 122 -18.76 -6.15 -13.89
C ASN A 122 -19.17 -6.98 -15.12
#